data_AF-A0A9P7GBS9-F1
#
_entry.id   AF-A0A9P7GBS9-F1
#
_cell.length_a   1.000
_cell.length_b   1.000
_cell.length_c   1.000
_cell.angle_alpha   90.00
_cell.angle_beta   90.00
_cell.angle_gamma   90.00
#
_symmetry.space_group_name_H-M   'P 1'
#
loop_
_entity.id
_entity.type
_entity.pdbx_description
1 polymer ?
#
loop_
_entity_poly.entity_id
_entity_poly.type
_entity_poly.pdbx_seq_one_letter_code
_entity_poly.pdbx_strand_id
1 'polypeptide(L)'
;MSVQDQAKHWAARVVGLIIVPVLVFMASFKIHFLVLNHSGPGDAQMSSLFQANLVGNDFSKNPLEVAYGSKITLKNMGWGGGLLHSHVQTYPVGSNQQQVTCYHYKDENNNWIVLPRWDQPEYNPNEELKYMQHGDIIRLQHVATTRNLHSHTVLAPVSKLNYEVSCYGNTTVGDIGDYWQVEVVDDIKRGAKADRIHSLTTRLRFRHQQLGCYLRAANAILPQWGFKQVEVSCDKENNPKDVHTYWNVESHWNDRLPAADVKFYRSPFLRDFWHLNVAMMTSNNALIPDPDKEDILASKPFDWPFLHLGLRMCGWGDNQIKYYLLGTPVIAWGGSVSLIVGLLSLGVYILRRQRKYIDMEPREWDHFLYVGKIAFLGWALHYCECVVLQVLEFAR
;
A
#
# COMPACT_ATOMS: atom_id res chain seq x y z
N MET A 1 -13.67 -40.58 -24.39
CA MET A 1 -12.41 -40.36 -23.66
C MET A 1 -12.48 -41.11 -22.34
N SER A 2 -11.42 -41.84 -21.97
CA SER A 2 -11.34 -42.46 -20.65
C SER A 2 -11.18 -41.39 -19.56
N VAL A 3 -11.58 -41.70 -18.32
CA VAL A 3 -11.34 -40.84 -17.14
C VAL A 3 -9.84 -40.54 -16.99
N GLN A 4 -8.98 -41.51 -17.32
CA GLN A 4 -7.53 -41.35 -17.28
C GLN A 4 -7.05 -40.29 -18.29
N ASP A 5 -7.61 -40.27 -19.50
CA ASP A 5 -7.23 -39.29 -20.51
C ASP A 5 -7.73 -37.89 -20.13
N GLN A 6 -8.94 -37.79 -19.58
CA GLN A 6 -9.46 -36.54 -19.04
C GLN A 6 -8.56 -36.00 -17.92
N ALA A 7 -8.14 -36.85 -16.99
CA ALA A 7 -7.22 -36.46 -15.91
C ALA A 7 -5.87 -35.96 -16.44
N LYS A 8 -5.30 -36.64 -17.45
CA LYS A 8 -4.07 -36.20 -18.12
C LYS A 8 -4.25 -34.83 -18.78
N HIS A 9 -5.36 -34.59 -19.47
CA HIS A 9 -5.64 -33.29 -20.08
C HIS A 9 -5.81 -32.18 -19.03
N TRP A 10 -6.50 -32.46 -17.93
CA TRP A 10 -6.63 -31.50 -16.83
C TRP A 10 -5.28 -31.19 -16.19
N ALA A 11 -4.48 -32.20 -15.88
CA ALA A 11 -3.15 -32.02 -15.33
C ALA A 11 -2.26 -31.19 -16.27
N ALA A 12 -2.24 -31.52 -17.57
CA ALA A 12 -1.46 -30.76 -18.56
C ALA A 12 -1.90 -29.28 -18.65
N ARG A 13 -3.22 -29.01 -18.58
CA ARG A 13 -3.74 -27.63 -18.60
C ARG A 13 -3.44 -26.87 -17.30
N VAL A 14 -3.58 -27.49 -16.14
CA VAL A 14 -3.22 -26.86 -14.86
C VAL A 14 -1.73 -26.51 -14.83
N VAL A 15 -0.87 -27.44 -15.27
CA VAL A 15 0.57 -27.18 -15.34
C VAL A 15 0.87 -26.07 -16.35
N GLY A 16 0.40 -26.20 -17.59
CA GLY A 16 0.75 -25.29 -18.68
C GLY A 16 0.10 -23.90 -18.61
N LEU A 17 -1.10 -23.79 -18.06
CA LEU A 17 -1.89 -22.54 -18.06
C LEU A 17 -1.99 -21.86 -16.69
N ILE A 18 -1.57 -22.51 -15.59
CA ILE A 18 -1.62 -21.92 -14.25
C ILE A 18 -0.22 -21.95 -13.60
N ILE A 19 0.36 -23.14 -13.42
CA ILE A 19 1.61 -23.29 -12.68
C ILE A 19 2.77 -22.59 -13.41
N VAL A 20 2.95 -22.86 -14.71
CA VAL A 20 4.03 -22.26 -15.49
C VAL A 20 3.94 -20.72 -15.51
N PRO A 21 2.79 -20.09 -15.83
CA PRO A 21 2.65 -18.64 -15.74
C PRO A 21 2.92 -18.05 -14.35
N VAL A 22 2.43 -18.69 -13.28
CA VAL A 22 2.69 -18.25 -11.89
C VAL A 22 4.17 -18.34 -11.56
N LEU A 23 4.86 -19.41 -11.95
CA LEU A 23 6.30 -19.55 -11.73
C LEU A 23 7.11 -18.53 -12.52
N VAL A 24 6.74 -18.24 -13.77
CA VAL A 24 7.38 -17.19 -14.57
C VAL A 24 7.18 -15.83 -13.91
N PHE A 25 5.96 -15.53 -13.45
CA PHE A 25 5.67 -14.30 -12.72
C PHE A 25 6.51 -14.18 -11.44
N MET A 26 6.51 -15.20 -10.59
CA MET A 26 7.33 -15.23 -9.37
C MET A 26 8.83 -15.14 -9.66
N ALA A 27 9.32 -15.77 -10.73
CA ALA A 27 10.71 -15.68 -11.15
C ALA A 27 11.09 -14.26 -11.58
N SER A 28 10.22 -13.55 -12.30
CA SER A 28 10.42 -12.13 -12.65
C SER A 28 10.54 -11.26 -11.41
N PHE A 29 9.69 -11.47 -10.38
CA PHE A 29 9.81 -10.76 -9.10
C PHE A 29 11.08 -11.15 -8.33
N LYS A 30 11.51 -12.41 -8.41
CA LYS A 30 12.76 -12.85 -7.82
C LYS A 30 13.96 -12.15 -8.46
N ILE A 31 13.99 -12.05 -9.79
CA ILE A 31 15.02 -11.32 -10.53
C ILE A 31 14.94 -9.83 -10.18
N HIS A 32 13.75 -9.24 -10.13
CA HIS A 32 13.54 -7.84 -9.76
C HIS A 32 14.19 -7.50 -8.40
N PHE A 33 13.94 -8.30 -7.36
CA PHE A 33 14.55 -8.10 -6.04
C PHE A 33 16.06 -8.37 -5.99
N LEU A 34 16.57 -9.24 -6.87
CA LEU A 34 18.01 -9.49 -6.95
C LEU A 34 18.76 -8.36 -7.66
N VAL A 35 18.15 -7.76 -8.68
CA VAL A 35 18.74 -6.68 -9.47
C VAL A 35 18.65 -5.34 -8.72
N LEU A 36 17.48 -5.01 -8.15
CA LEU A 36 17.25 -3.77 -7.42
C LEU A 36 17.45 -3.97 -5.91
N ASN A 37 18.71 -4.15 -5.53
CA ASN A 37 19.10 -4.42 -4.15
C ASN A 37 19.61 -3.18 -3.39
N HIS A 38 19.50 -1.97 -3.94
CA HIS A 38 19.90 -0.72 -3.30
C HIS A 38 18.67 0.08 -2.81
N SER A 39 18.83 0.79 -1.70
CA SER A 39 17.81 1.69 -1.15
C SER A 39 17.58 2.90 -2.07
N GLY A 40 16.34 3.40 -2.10
CA GLY A 40 15.91 4.50 -2.96
C GLY A 40 14.57 5.08 -2.49
N PRO A 41 14.10 6.20 -3.06
CA PRO A 41 12.97 6.96 -2.52
C PRO A 41 11.64 6.18 -2.44
N GLY A 42 11.47 5.14 -3.26
CA GLY A 42 10.27 4.29 -3.27
C GLY A 42 10.28 3.12 -2.27
N ASP A 43 11.40 2.87 -1.58
CA ASP A 43 11.51 1.73 -0.66
C ASP A 43 10.62 1.85 0.58
N ALA A 44 10.17 3.06 0.90
CA ALA A 44 9.28 3.35 2.01
C ALA A 44 7.92 2.63 1.96
N GLN A 45 7.45 2.27 0.76
CA GLN A 45 6.23 1.49 0.56
C GLN A 45 6.39 0.00 0.93
N MET A 46 7.62 -0.46 1.10
CA MET A 46 7.93 -1.83 1.53
C MET A 46 8.02 -1.93 3.06
N SER A 47 7.85 -3.14 3.59
CA SER A 47 8.04 -3.38 5.02
C SER A 47 9.47 -3.02 5.47
N SER A 48 9.64 -2.54 6.71
CA SER A 48 10.98 -2.20 7.22
C SER A 48 11.94 -3.38 7.20
N LEU A 49 11.44 -4.61 7.37
CA LEU A 49 12.24 -5.83 7.29
C LEU A 49 12.76 -6.09 5.85
N PHE A 50 11.96 -5.79 4.83
CA PHE A 50 12.43 -5.85 3.44
C PHE A 50 13.49 -4.79 3.19
N GLN A 51 13.23 -3.55 3.61
CA GLN A 51 14.18 -2.45 3.43
C GLN A 51 15.53 -2.73 4.11
N ALA A 52 15.52 -3.42 5.25
CA ALA A 52 16.73 -3.84 5.95
C ALA A 52 17.64 -4.77 5.14
N ASN A 53 17.11 -5.45 4.12
CA ASN A 53 17.91 -6.26 3.20
C ASN A 53 18.50 -5.48 2.01
N LEU A 54 18.14 -4.20 1.83
CA LEU A 54 18.68 -3.34 0.79
C LEU A 54 20.04 -2.76 1.20
N VAL A 55 20.95 -2.62 0.25
CA VAL A 55 22.24 -1.96 0.42
C VAL A 55 22.03 -0.45 0.48
N GLY A 56 22.71 0.23 1.40
CA GLY A 56 22.65 1.69 1.55
C GLY A 56 21.61 2.20 2.56
N ASN A 57 20.96 1.31 3.33
CA ASN A 57 20.18 1.71 4.50
C ASN A 57 21.08 1.85 5.75
N ASP A 58 20.59 2.59 6.74
CA ASP A 58 21.25 2.79 8.03
C ASP A 58 20.75 1.83 9.14
N PHE A 59 19.90 0.86 8.81
CA PHE A 59 19.29 -0.03 9.82
C PHE A 59 20.30 -0.97 10.50
N SER A 60 21.46 -1.18 9.90
CA SER A 60 22.58 -1.89 10.53
C SER A 60 23.11 -1.18 11.79
N LYS A 61 22.87 0.13 11.94
CA LYS A 61 23.27 0.91 13.12
C LYS A 61 22.23 0.88 14.23
N ASN A 62 21.03 0.40 13.95
CA ASN A 62 19.95 0.36 14.94
C ASN A 62 20.35 -0.53 16.12
N PRO A 63 20.23 -0.05 17.37
CA PRO A 63 20.28 -0.94 18.51
C PRO A 63 19.11 -1.92 18.48
N LEU A 64 19.37 -3.13 18.98
CA LEU A 64 18.41 -4.22 18.87
C LEU A 64 17.18 -3.99 19.76
N GLU A 65 17.38 -3.56 21.00
CA GLU A 65 16.35 -3.53 22.04
C GLU A 65 15.94 -2.08 22.34
N VAL A 66 14.66 -1.81 22.51
CA VAL A 66 14.16 -0.45 22.74
C VAL A 66 14.16 -0.14 24.23
N ALA A 67 14.65 1.05 24.61
CA ALA A 67 14.72 1.51 25.99
C ALA A 67 14.11 2.91 26.18
N TYR A 68 13.80 3.28 27.41
CA TYR A 68 13.45 4.66 27.74
C TYR A 68 14.61 5.60 27.39
N GLY A 69 14.27 6.79 26.88
CA GLY A 69 15.22 7.77 26.34
C GLY A 69 15.69 7.47 24.90
N SER A 70 15.29 6.34 24.32
CA SER A 70 15.64 6.02 22.94
C SER A 70 14.90 6.92 21.96
N LYS A 71 15.62 7.39 20.94
CA LYS A 71 15.03 8.07 19.78
C LYS A 71 14.65 7.01 18.75
N ILE A 72 13.40 7.01 18.30
CA ILE A 72 12.84 6.01 17.40
C ILE A 72 12.02 6.64 16.29
N THR A 73 11.88 5.93 15.17
CA THR A 73 10.79 6.15 14.22
C THR A 73 9.82 4.97 14.31
N LEU A 74 8.52 5.26 14.26
CA LEU A 74 7.46 4.24 14.28
C LEU A 74 6.88 4.12 12.88
N LYS A 75 6.85 2.91 12.34
CA LYS A 75 6.20 2.63 11.06
C LYS A 75 4.91 1.86 11.26
N ASN A 76 3.87 2.25 10.55
CA ASN A 76 2.63 1.50 10.49
C ASN A 76 2.81 0.26 9.61
N MET A 77 2.35 -0.89 10.10
CA MET A 77 2.52 -2.19 9.44
C MET A 77 1.32 -2.57 8.56
N GLY A 78 0.30 -1.73 8.49
CA GLY A 78 -0.79 -1.86 7.53
C GLY A 78 -0.31 -1.68 6.09
N TRP A 79 -1.08 -2.17 5.14
CA TRP A 79 -0.78 -2.02 3.71
C TRP A 79 -0.77 -0.54 3.32
N GLY A 80 0.34 -0.05 2.78
CA GLY A 80 0.52 1.39 2.50
C GLY A 80 0.82 2.24 3.74
N GLY A 81 1.19 1.61 4.87
CA GLY A 81 1.52 2.29 6.11
C GLY A 81 2.76 3.19 6.00
N GLY A 82 2.65 4.41 6.53
CA GLY A 82 3.75 5.39 6.60
C GLY A 82 4.46 5.41 7.95
N LEU A 83 5.42 6.33 8.08
CA LEU A 83 6.10 6.65 9.33
C LEU A 83 5.26 7.65 10.13
N LEU A 84 5.14 7.44 11.44
CA LEU A 84 4.48 8.39 12.33
C LEU A 84 5.22 9.73 12.28
N HIS A 85 4.49 10.77 11.90
CA HIS A 85 5.02 12.07 11.53
C HIS A 85 4.26 13.18 12.25
N SER A 86 4.95 14.28 12.52
CA SER A 86 4.30 15.50 13.02
C SER A 86 5.07 16.74 12.57
N HIS A 87 4.35 17.79 12.20
CA HIS A 87 4.93 19.06 11.74
C HIS A 87 4.24 20.23 12.44
N VAL A 88 4.81 21.43 12.35
CA VAL A 88 4.37 22.59 13.15
C VAL A 88 2.93 23.06 12.89
N GLN A 89 2.34 22.72 11.73
CA GLN A 89 0.97 23.10 11.39
C GLN A 89 -0.05 22.41 12.31
N THR A 90 -1.11 23.14 12.65
CA THR A 90 -2.21 22.66 13.50
C THR A 90 -3.41 22.22 12.68
N TYR A 91 -4.28 21.40 13.25
CA TYR A 91 -5.54 21.07 12.59
C TYR A 91 -6.39 22.33 12.41
N PRO A 92 -6.98 22.59 11.23
CA PRO A 92 -7.88 23.72 11.02
C PRO A 92 -9.29 23.47 11.59
N VAL A 93 -9.55 22.26 12.04
CA VAL A 93 -10.80 21.78 12.63
C VAL A 93 -10.46 20.94 13.88
N GLY A 94 -11.46 20.61 14.69
CA GLY A 94 -11.23 19.79 15.87
C GLY A 94 -10.56 20.57 16.99
N SER A 95 -9.45 20.07 17.52
CA SER A 95 -8.81 20.62 18.71
C SER A 95 -7.92 21.85 18.47
N ASN A 96 -7.62 22.15 17.20
CA ASN A 96 -6.61 23.14 16.80
C ASN A 96 -5.20 22.86 17.34
N GLN A 97 -4.91 21.62 17.75
CA GLN A 97 -3.57 21.19 18.18
C GLN A 97 -2.70 20.80 16.98
N GLN A 98 -1.42 20.52 17.24
CA GLN A 98 -0.45 20.16 16.20
C GLN A 98 -0.83 18.84 15.53
N GLN A 99 -0.73 18.80 14.19
CA GLN A 99 -1.14 17.64 13.40
C GLN A 99 -0.22 16.43 13.62
N VAL A 100 -0.82 15.24 13.66
CA VAL A 100 -0.10 13.96 13.59
C VAL A 100 -0.60 13.18 12.39
N THR A 101 0.33 12.68 11.59
CA THR A 101 0.05 12.03 10.31
C THR A 101 0.97 10.82 10.10
N CYS A 102 0.73 10.09 9.02
CA CYS A 102 1.69 9.13 8.49
C CYS A 102 2.30 9.66 7.19
N TYR A 103 3.62 9.75 7.16
CA TYR A 103 4.40 10.23 6.02
C TYR A 103 5.27 9.11 5.43
N HIS A 104 5.31 9.02 4.10
CA HIS A 104 6.00 7.91 3.41
C HIS A 104 7.46 8.19 3.09
N TYR A 105 8.08 9.27 3.58
CA TYR A 105 9.49 9.52 3.33
C TYR A 105 10.24 9.71 4.64
N LYS A 106 11.55 9.43 4.60
CA LYS A 106 12.44 9.66 5.74
C LYS A 106 12.60 11.18 5.95
N ASP A 107 12.29 11.63 7.16
CA ASP A 107 12.31 13.02 7.57
C ASP A 107 12.69 13.10 9.06
N GLU A 108 13.31 14.21 9.48
CA GLU A 108 13.65 14.42 10.90
C GLU A 108 12.40 14.56 11.79
N ASN A 109 11.29 15.00 11.21
CA ASN A 109 9.97 15.08 11.84
C ASN A 109 9.28 13.72 12.03
N ASN A 110 9.95 12.63 11.66
CA ASN A 110 9.49 11.27 11.98
C ASN A 110 10.05 10.77 13.33
N ASN A 111 10.90 11.57 13.99
CA ASN A 111 11.64 11.15 15.19
C ASN A 111 10.84 11.39 16.47
N TRP A 112 10.73 10.34 17.28
CA TRP A 112 10.04 10.33 18.58
C TRP A 112 10.99 9.85 19.68
N ILE A 113 10.81 10.33 20.91
CA ILE A 113 11.54 9.86 22.10
C ILE A 113 10.57 9.12 23.00
N VAL A 114 10.98 7.94 23.46
CA VAL A 114 10.24 7.16 24.46
C VAL A 114 10.54 7.70 25.86
N LEU A 115 9.53 8.25 26.53
CA LEU A 115 9.67 8.85 27.86
C LEU A 115 8.76 8.18 28.90
N PRO A 116 9.13 8.23 30.19
CA PRO A 116 8.26 7.77 31.27
C PRO A 116 7.04 8.69 31.42
N ARG A 117 6.03 8.22 32.15
CA ARG A 117 4.84 8.99 32.51
C ARG A 117 5.19 10.27 33.29
N TRP A 118 4.27 11.23 33.33
CA TRP A 118 4.45 12.47 34.09
C TRP A 118 4.51 12.25 35.61
N ASP A 119 3.93 11.16 36.11
CA ASP A 119 3.93 10.80 37.53
C ASP A 119 5.15 9.96 37.96
N GLN A 120 6.08 9.69 37.04
CA GLN A 120 7.34 9.00 37.30
C GLN A 120 8.51 9.99 37.26
N PRO A 121 9.66 9.64 37.87
CA PRO A 121 10.88 10.44 37.71
C PRO A 121 11.19 10.68 36.23
N GLU A 122 11.65 11.89 35.92
CA GLU A 122 12.10 12.23 34.56
C GLU A 122 13.22 11.28 34.11
N TYR A 123 13.28 11.03 32.80
CA TYR A 123 14.34 10.19 32.25
C TYR A 123 15.71 10.81 32.53
N ASN A 124 16.56 10.07 33.23
CA ASN A 124 17.93 10.46 33.52
C ASN A 124 18.91 9.55 32.75
N PRO A 125 19.70 10.10 31.80
CA PRO A 125 20.70 9.33 31.05
C PRO A 125 21.77 8.64 31.91
N ASN A 126 21.99 9.11 33.14
CA ASN A 126 23.01 8.57 34.05
C ASN A 126 22.50 7.39 34.90
N GLU A 127 21.20 7.16 34.94
CA GLU A 127 20.61 6.04 35.69
C GLU A 127 20.69 4.73 34.91
N GLU A 128 20.41 3.61 35.57
CA GLU A 128 20.40 2.29 34.95
C GLU A 128 19.45 2.26 33.74
N LEU A 129 19.89 1.61 32.65
CA LEU A 129 19.13 1.57 31.42
C LEU A 129 17.87 0.73 31.60
N LYS A 130 16.71 1.38 31.47
CA LYS A 130 15.39 0.73 31.55
C LYS A 130 14.87 0.39 30.16
N TYR A 131 14.72 -0.89 29.87
CA TYR A 131 14.13 -1.38 28.62
C TYR A 131 12.62 -1.19 28.60
N MET A 132 12.06 -0.92 27.41
CA MET A 132 10.63 -0.89 27.19
C MET A 132 10.08 -2.33 27.10
N GLN A 133 9.00 -2.60 27.81
CA GLN A 133 8.40 -3.92 27.92
C GLN A 133 6.91 -3.90 27.55
N HIS A 134 6.34 -5.09 27.37
CA HIS A 134 4.90 -5.23 27.21
C HIS A 134 4.17 -4.75 28.46
N GLY A 135 3.12 -3.95 28.26
CA GLY A 135 2.28 -3.41 29.32
C GLY A 135 2.77 -2.07 29.87
N ASP A 136 4.00 -1.65 29.52
CA ASP A 136 4.53 -0.35 29.92
C ASP A 136 3.66 0.78 29.38
N ILE A 137 3.44 1.79 30.21
CA ILE A 137 2.76 3.02 29.84
C ILE A 137 3.84 4.08 29.62
N ILE A 138 3.88 4.61 28.41
CA ILE A 138 4.91 5.54 27.94
C ILE A 138 4.28 6.84 27.44
N ARG A 139 5.14 7.85 27.29
CA ARG A 139 4.89 9.01 26.45
C ARG A 139 5.78 8.94 25.22
N LEU A 140 5.25 9.37 24.08
CA LEU A 140 6.01 9.55 22.86
C LEU A 140 6.13 11.04 22.60
N GLN A 141 7.33 11.60 22.75
CA GLN A 141 7.58 13.01 22.49
C GLN A 141 8.18 13.20 21.11
N HIS A 142 7.59 14.09 20.31
CA HIS A 142 8.12 14.46 19.01
C HIS A 142 9.40 15.28 19.17
N VAL A 143 10.51 14.84 18.56
CA VAL A 143 11.84 15.44 18.76
C VAL A 143 11.88 16.90 18.30
N ALA A 144 11.38 17.18 17.10
CA ALA A 144 11.57 18.50 16.49
C ALA A 144 10.71 19.59 17.15
N THR A 145 9.51 19.25 17.65
CA THR A 145 8.59 20.23 18.26
C THR A 145 8.42 20.09 19.77
N THR A 146 9.03 19.08 20.39
CA THR A 146 8.96 18.76 21.83
C THR A 146 7.56 18.44 22.38
N ARG A 147 6.55 18.33 21.51
CA ARG A 147 5.17 18.02 21.89
C ARG A 147 4.97 16.52 22.10
N ASN A 148 4.02 16.14 22.94
CA ASN A 148 3.69 14.75 23.23
C ASN A 148 2.59 14.26 22.28
N LEU A 149 2.70 13.00 21.84
CA LEU A 149 1.63 12.30 21.17
C LEU A 149 0.43 12.19 22.11
N HIS A 150 -0.69 12.74 21.68
CA HIS A 150 -1.84 12.99 22.52
C HIS A 150 -3.12 12.51 21.85
N SER A 151 -4.12 12.10 22.63
CA SER A 151 -5.48 11.90 22.12
C SER A 151 -6.52 12.35 23.13
N HIS A 152 -7.68 12.76 22.61
CA HIS A 152 -8.77 13.37 23.36
C HIS A 152 -10.13 12.97 22.77
N THR A 153 -11.22 13.35 23.41
CA THR A 153 -12.58 13.00 22.96
C THR A 153 -13.07 13.80 21.73
N VAL A 154 -12.18 14.51 21.03
CA VAL A 154 -12.48 15.19 19.76
C VAL A 154 -12.45 14.15 18.64
N LEU A 155 -13.40 14.22 17.70
CA LEU A 155 -13.48 13.29 16.57
C LEU A 155 -12.39 13.57 15.53
N ALA A 156 -11.86 12.52 14.91
CA ALA A 156 -10.86 12.64 13.87
C ALA A 156 -11.37 13.47 12.65
N PRO A 157 -10.50 14.19 11.94
CA PRO A 157 -10.90 15.09 10.87
C PRO A 157 -11.56 14.39 9.67
N VAL A 158 -11.15 13.17 9.33
CA VAL A 158 -11.71 12.37 8.23
C VAL A 158 -12.47 11.17 8.80
N SER A 159 -11.81 10.34 9.62
CA SER A 159 -12.42 9.13 10.20
C SER A 159 -13.30 9.44 11.42
N LYS A 160 -14.51 10.00 11.21
CA LYS A 160 -15.41 10.50 12.27
C LYS A 160 -15.83 9.48 13.34
N LEU A 161 -15.66 8.19 13.09
CA LEU A 161 -15.91 7.15 14.10
C LEU A 161 -14.80 7.08 15.16
N ASN A 162 -13.60 7.54 14.82
CA ASN A 162 -12.40 7.51 15.66
C ASN A 162 -12.17 8.84 16.38
N TYR A 163 -11.31 8.82 17.39
CA TYR A 163 -10.83 10.04 18.03
C TYR A 163 -9.62 10.63 17.28
N GLU A 164 -9.48 11.95 17.35
CA GLU A 164 -8.34 12.69 16.82
C GLU A 164 -7.09 12.34 17.64
N VAL A 165 -5.97 12.16 16.93
CA VAL A 165 -4.64 12.05 17.51
C VAL A 165 -3.87 13.30 17.11
N SER A 166 -3.23 13.94 18.07
CA SER A 166 -2.59 15.24 17.92
C SER A 166 -1.27 15.28 18.70
N CYS A 167 -0.55 16.39 18.56
CA CYS A 167 0.61 16.70 19.38
C CYS A 167 0.27 17.85 20.34
N TYR A 168 0.35 17.61 21.65
CA TYR A 168 -0.01 18.58 22.69
C TYR A 168 1.13 18.83 23.68
N GLY A 169 1.05 19.97 24.37
CA GLY A 169 1.99 20.31 25.44
C GLY A 169 3.42 20.56 24.95
N ASN A 170 4.39 20.28 25.81
CA ASN A 170 5.83 20.35 25.55
C ASN A 170 6.58 19.41 26.54
N THR A 171 7.83 19.69 26.88
CA THR A 171 8.61 18.91 27.85
C THR A 171 8.12 19.00 29.30
N THR A 172 7.43 20.07 29.70
CA THR A 172 6.99 20.33 31.08
C THR A 172 5.47 20.41 31.24
N VAL A 173 4.76 20.64 30.15
CA VAL A 173 3.31 20.75 30.09
C VAL A 173 2.76 19.54 29.36
N GLY A 174 1.87 18.82 30.02
CA GLY A 174 1.13 17.70 29.44
C GLY A 174 0.12 17.17 30.45
N ASP A 175 -0.60 16.13 30.05
CA ASP A 175 -1.64 15.53 30.88
C ASP A 175 -1.72 14.01 30.66
N ILE A 176 -2.75 13.39 31.24
CA ILE A 176 -2.98 11.95 31.16
C ILE A 176 -3.38 11.46 29.75
N GLY A 177 -3.73 12.37 28.83
CA GLY A 177 -3.99 12.09 27.42
C GLY A 177 -2.71 11.88 26.60
N ASP A 178 -1.54 11.99 27.22
CA ASP A 178 -0.25 11.68 26.59
C ASP A 178 0.16 10.20 26.82
N TYR A 179 -0.63 9.43 27.57
CA TYR A 179 -0.26 8.09 28.03
C TYR A 179 -0.70 7.00 27.05
N TRP A 180 0.30 6.28 26.53
CA TRP A 180 0.13 5.16 25.61
C TRP A 180 0.69 3.88 26.23
N GLN A 181 -0.17 2.89 26.43
CA GLN A 181 0.23 1.56 26.83
C GLN A 181 0.75 0.76 25.64
N VAL A 182 1.92 0.15 25.80
CA VAL A 182 2.58 -0.68 24.79
C VAL A 182 2.08 -2.11 24.86
N GLU A 183 1.36 -2.55 23.83
CA GLU A 183 0.90 -3.92 23.68
C GLU A 183 1.74 -4.66 22.64
N VAL A 184 2.46 -5.71 23.04
CA VAL A 184 3.24 -6.54 22.11
C VAL A 184 2.30 -7.58 21.52
N VAL A 185 2.21 -7.62 20.20
CA VAL A 185 1.41 -8.62 19.47
C VAL A 185 2.21 -9.92 19.36
N ASP A 186 3.37 -9.84 18.72
CA ASP A 186 4.38 -10.91 18.61
C ASP A 186 5.66 -10.36 17.96
N ASP A 187 6.65 -11.24 17.81
CA ASP A 187 7.84 -10.98 17.01
C ASP A 187 7.85 -11.84 15.74
N ILE A 188 8.11 -11.22 14.59
CA ILE A 188 8.13 -11.88 13.28
C ILE A 188 9.10 -13.09 13.25
N LYS A 189 10.21 -13.01 13.98
CA LYS A 189 11.26 -14.04 14.00
C LYS A 189 11.14 -14.96 15.19
N ARG A 190 10.84 -14.40 16.37
CA ARG A 190 10.85 -15.13 17.66
C ARG A 190 9.45 -15.61 18.09
N GLY A 191 8.40 -15.20 17.39
CA GLY A 191 7.01 -15.50 17.73
C GLY A 191 6.54 -14.77 19.00
N ALA A 192 5.50 -15.29 19.64
CA ALA A 192 4.87 -14.68 20.82
C ALA A 192 5.72 -14.75 22.12
N LYS A 193 6.89 -15.41 22.11
CA LYS A 193 7.77 -15.59 23.27
C LYS A 193 8.95 -14.60 23.30
N ALA A 194 8.78 -13.42 22.70
CA ALA A 194 9.83 -12.41 22.73
C ALA A 194 9.82 -11.71 24.10
N ASP A 195 10.88 -11.89 24.88
CA ASP A 195 11.02 -11.28 26.22
C ASP A 195 11.24 -9.76 26.17
N ARG A 196 11.73 -9.24 25.03
CA ARG A 196 12.08 -7.84 24.82
C ARG A 196 11.50 -7.34 23.50
N ILE A 197 11.29 -6.03 23.45
CA ILE A 197 10.84 -5.33 22.24
C ILE A 197 12.06 -5.03 21.37
N HIS A 198 12.08 -5.62 20.19
CA HIS A 198 13.17 -5.46 19.23
C HIS A 198 12.79 -4.51 18.09
N SER A 199 13.78 -3.76 17.60
CA SER A 199 13.64 -2.97 16.39
C SER A 199 13.38 -3.87 15.18
N LEU A 200 12.57 -3.39 14.23
CA LEU A 200 12.15 -4.03 12.98
C LEU A 200 11.28 -5.29 13.09
N THR A 201 11.50 -6.18 14.06
CA THR A 201 10.85 -7.51 14.10
C THR A 201 9.63 -7.57 15.00
N THR A 202 9.59 -6.79 16.08
CA THR A 202 8.48 -6.81 17.04
C THR A 202 7.31 -5.97 16.54
N ARG A 203 6.11 -6.55 16.58
CA ARG A 203 4.85 -5.89 16.22
C ARG A 203 4.18 -5.38 17.49
N LEU A 204 3.92 -4.08 17.53
CA LEU A 204 3.39 -3.35 18.68
C LEU A 204 2.03 -2.76 18.36
N ARG A 205 1.19 -2.58 19.37
CA ARG A 205 0.01 -1.70 19.35
C ARG A 205 0.18 -0.69 20.48
N PHE A 206 -0.33 0.52 20.26
CA PHE A 206 -0.34 1.56 21.28
C PHE A 206 -1.79 1.82 21.69
N ARG A 207 -2.13 1.47 22.93
CA ARG A 207 -3.45 1.71 23.50
C ARG A 207 -3.43 2.99 24.32
N HIS A 208 -4.30 3.93 24.01
CA HIS A 208 -4.45 5.14 24.78
C HIS A 208 -5.00 4.82 26.18
N GLN A 209 -4.29 5.18 27.24
CA GLN A 209 -4.58 4.72 28.60
C GLN A 209 -5.95 5.18 29.10
N GLN A 210 -6.31 6.45 28.87
CA GLN A 210 -7.56 7.04 29.38
C GLN A 210 -8.78 6.66 28.53
N LEU A 211 -8.64 6.67 27.21
CA LEU A 211 -9.75 6.43 26.27
C LEU A 211 -9.94 4.96 25.92
N GLY A 212 -8.92 4.12 26.13
CA GLY A 212 -8.93 2.71 25.75
C GLY A 212 -8.89 2.44 24.24
N CYS A 213 -8.75 3.48 23.41
CA CYS A 213 -8.66 3.39 21.96
C CYS A 213 -7.24 3.02 21.49
N TYR A 214 -7.09 2.64 20.22
CA TYR A 214 -5.83 2.16 19.63
C TYR A 214 -5.31 3.11 18.57
N LEU A 215 -4.01 3.41 18.61
CA LEU A 215 -3.34 4.20 17.59
C LEU A 215 -3.41 3.48 16.24
N ARG A 216 -4.05 4.11 15.26
CA ARG A 216 -4.39 3.52 13.97
C ARG A 216 -4.05 4.46 12.83
N ALA A 217 -3.38 3.94 11.81
CA ALA A 217 -3.17 4.61 10.53
C ALA A 217 -3.56 3.67 9.39
N ALA A 218 -4.62 4.03 8.68
CA ALA A 218 -5.13 3.24 7.55
C ALA A 218 -4.89 3.99 6.24
N ASN A 219 -5.89 4.01 5.36
CA ASN A 219 -5.75 4.61 4.03
C ASN A 219 -6.56 5.92 3.87
N ALA A 220 -7.05 6.48 4.98
CA ALA A 220 -7.72 7.79 4.96
C ALA A 220 -6.67 8.88 4.72
N ILE A 221 -6.85 9.67 3.66
CA ILE A 221 -5.94 10.73 3.28
C ILE A 221 -6.50 12.07 3.78
N LEU A 222 -5.66 12.85 4.45
CA LEU A 222 -6.03 14.20 4.89
C LEU A 222 -6.21 15.12 3.67
N PRO A 223 -7.10 16.13 3.74
CA PRO A 223 -7.21 17.14 2.70
C PRO A 223 -5.93 17.97 2.50
N GLN A 224 -5.96 18.92 1.58
CA GLN A 224 -4.80 19.74 1.21
C GLN A 224 -4.12 20.43 2.41
N TRP A 225 -4.87 20.82 3.44
CA TRP A 225 -4.34 21.42 4.67
C TRP A 225 -3.46 20.47 5.50
N GLY A 226 -3.59 19.15 5.30
CA GLY A 226 -2.77 18.10 5.91
C GLY A 226 -1.80 17.48 4.89
N PHE A 227 -1.47 18.24 3.84
CA PHE A 227 -0.48 17.87 2.81
C PHE A 227 -0.75 16.55 2.08
N LYS A 228 -2.01 16.08 2.05
CA LYS A 228 -2.37 14.76 1.51
C LYS A 228 -1.62 13.60 2.16
N GLN A 229 -1.22 13.76 3.42
CA GLN A 229 -0.63 12.69 4.22
C GLN A 229 -1.73 11.78 4.80
N VAL A 230 -1.35 10.61 5.27
CA VAL A 230 -2.30 9.64 5.85
C VAL A 230 -2.74 10.10 7.24
N GLU A 231 -4.03 10.01 7.51
CA GLU A 231 -4.61 10.31 8.82
C GLU A 231 -4.18 9.29 9.87
N VAL A 232 -3.70 9.80 11.01
CA VAL A 232 -3.52 9.01 12.24
C VAL A 232 -4.69 9.32 13.17
N SER A 233 -5.35 8.27 13.65
CA SER A 233 -6.53 8.37 14.52
C SER A 233 -6.47 7.35 15.65
N CYS A 234 -7.31 7.51 16.66
CA CYS A 234 -7.43 6.56 17.77
C CYS A 234 -8.74 5.77 17.62
N ASP A 235 -8.64 4.51 17.21
CA ASP A 235 -9.77 3.62 16.97
C ASP A 235 -10.36 3.10 18.29
N LYS A 236 -11.66 3.28 18.45
CA LYS A 236 -12.37 2.89 19.67
C LYS A 236 -12.53 1.38 19.78
N GLU A 237 -12.50 0.66 18.65
CA GLU A 237 -12.67 -0.78 18.63
C GLU A 237 -11.36 -1.51 18.91
N ASN A 238 -11.38 -2.43 19.86
CA ASN A 238 -10.27 -3.36 20.05
C ASN A 238 -10.41 -4.54 19.07
N ASN A 239 -9.89 -4.37 17.86
CA ASN A 239 -9.77 -5.46 16.90
C ASN A 239 -8.29 -5.89 16.75
N PRO A 240 -7.86 -6.98 17.43
CA PRO A 240 -6.49 -7.48 17.30
C PRO A 240 -6.16 -7.99 15.90
N LYS A 241 -7.10 -8.15 14.98
CA LYS A 241 -6.80 -8.57 13.60
C LYS A 241 -6.53 -7.38 12.68
N ASP A 242 -6.76 -6.14 13.12
CA ASP A 242 -6.52 -4.96 12.31
C ASP A 242 -5.02 -4.62 12.24
N VAL A 243 -4.42 -4.94 11.10
CA VAL A 243 -3.02 -4.65 10.78
C VAL A 243 -2.70 -3.16 10.76
N HIS A 244 -3.70 -2.28 10.57
CA HIS A 244 -3.52 -0.83 10.60
C HIS A 244 -3.30 -0.28 12.02
N THR A 245 -3.53 -1.09 13.05
CA THR A 245 -3.18 -0.76 14.45
C THR A 245 -1.78 -1.24 14.84
N TYR A 246 -1.12 -1.99 13.95
CA TYR A 246 0.20 -2.55 14.21
C TYR A 246 1.29 -1.55 13.81
N TRP A 247 2.28 -1.42 14.68
CA TRP A 247 3.43 -0.57 14.52
C TRP A 247 4.71 -1.36 14.77
N ASN A 248 5.80 -0.96 14.15
CA ASN A 248 7.13 -1.45 14.48
C ASN A 248 8.09 -0.26 14.63
N VAL A 249 9.12 -0.44 15.45
CA VAL A 249 10.23 0.52 15.52
C VAL A 249 11.09 0.32 14.27
N GLU A 250 11.11 1.29 13.38
CA GLU A 250 11.87 1.20 12.12
C GLU A 250 13.32 1.63 12.31
N SER A 251 13.55 2.89 12.64
CA SER A 251 14.87 3.42 12.98
C SER A 251 14.99 3.58 14.48
N HIS A 252 16.18 3.33 15.01
CA HIS A 252 16.43 3.39 16.44
C HIS A 252 17.82 3.96 16.71
N TRP A 253 17.91 4.93 17.61
CA TRP A 253 19.16 5.54 18.05
C TRP A 253 19.19 5.62 19.58
N ASN A 254 20.26 5.08 20.16
CA ASN A 254 20.57 5.18 21.58
C ASN A 254 22.07 4.92 21.78
N ASP A 255 22.83 5.93 22.21
CA ASP A 255 24.29 5.85 22.35
C ASP A 255 24.74 4.86 23.44
N ARG A 256 23.82 4.46 24.34
CA ARG A 256 24.08 3.53 25.44
C ARG A 256 23.92 2.07 25.05
N LEU A 257 23.42 1.78 23.84
CA LEU A 257 23.10 0.43 23.38
C LEU A 257 23.95 0.03 22.16
N PRO A 258 24.39 -1.23 22.07
CA PRO A 258 25.14 -1.70 20.92
C PRO A 258 24.24 -1.85 19.68
N ALA A 259 24.82 -1.60 18.51
CA ALA A 259 24.17 -1.86 17.23
C ALA A 259 23.86 -3.36 17.05
N ALA A 260 22.75 -3.67 16.38
CA ALA A 260 22.30 -5.03 16.12
C ALA A 260 23.07 -5.71 14.96
N ASP A 261 23.17 -7.04 14.99
CA ASP A 261 23.69 -7.81 13.85
C ASP A 261 22.65 -7.84 12.69
N VAL A 262 23.09 -7.47 11.49
CA VAL A 262 22.29 -7.45 10.26
C VAL A 262 21.61 -8.81 9.95
N LYS A 263 22.18 -9.92 10.44
CA LYS A 263 21.60 -11.27 10.26
C LYS A 263 20.17 -11.39 10.79
N PHE A 264 19.78 -10.59 11.78
CA PHE A 264 18.43 -10.63 12.35
C PHE A 264 17.34 -10.12 11.39
N TYR A 265 17.70 -9.39 10.33
CA TYR A 265 16.75 -8.64 9.51
C TYR A 265 16.38 -9.25 8.15
N ARG A 266 16.71 -10.53 7.90
CA ARG A 266 16.36 -11.19 6.63
C ARG A 266 14.87 -11.50 6.50
N SER A 267 14.22 -11.04 5.43
CA SER A 267 12.83 -11.37 5.08
C SER A 267 12.75 -12.56 4.11
N PRO A 268 11.69 -13.40 4.20
CA PRO A 268 11.46 -14.47 3.24
C PRO A 268 10.80 -13.95 1.95
N PHE A 269 11.30 -14.40 0.79
CA PHE A 269 10.84 -13.95 -0.53
C PHE A 269 9.32 -13.94 -0.72
N LEU A 270 8.62 -15.01 -0.31
CA LEU A 270 7.17 -15.12 -0.50
C LEU A 270 6.39 -14.03 0.23
N ARG A 271 6.87 -13.62 1.42
CA ARG A 271 6.26 -12.53 2.18
C ARG A 271 6.46 -11.21 1.45
N ASP A 272 7.67 -10.96 0.95
CA ASP A 272 7.99 -9.72 0.24
C ASP A 272 7.27 -9.63 -1.10
N PHE A 273 7.17 -10.77 -1.81
CA PHE A 273 6.39 -10.90 -3.03
C PHE A 273 4.91 -10.58 -2.79
N TRP A 274 4.30 -11.17 -1.76
CA TRP A 274 2.91 -10.88 -1.41
C TRP A 274 2.75 -9.41 -1.01
N HIS A 275 3.66 -8.90 -0.17
CA HIS A 275 3.59 -7.52 0.32
C HIS A 275 3.67 -6.51 -0.82
N LEU A 276 4.59 -6.70 -1.76
CA LEU A 276 4.71 -5.83 -2.92
C LEU A 276 3.47 -5.91 -3.81
N ASN A 277 2.91 -7.10 -4.04
CA ASN A 277 1.69 -7.23 -4.86
C ASN A 277 0.49 -6.50 -4.23
N VAL A 278 0.32 -6.60 -2.92
CA VAL A 278 -0.71 -5.82 -2.23
C VAL A 278 -0.42 -4.31 -2.32
N ALA A 279 0.83 -3.89 -2.16
CA ALA A 279 1.21 -2.47 -2.32
C ALA A 279 0.92 -1.95 -3.75
N MET A 280 1.21 -2.74 -4.79
CA MET A 280 0.85 -2.42 -6.18
C MET A 280 -0.67 -2.29 -6.36
N MET A 281 -1.46 -3.19 -5.77
CA MET A 281 -2.92 -3.11 -5.80
C MET A 281 -3.45 -1.87 -5.08
N THR A 282 -2.92 -1.55 -3.90
CA THR A 282 -3.28 -0.34 -3.15
C THR A 282 -2.92 0.92 -3.94
N SER A 283 -1.75 0.94 -4.60
CA SER A 283 -1.36 2.04 -5.48
C SER A 283 -2.30 2.17 -6.68
N ASN A 284 -2.71 1.06 -7.31
CA ASN A 284 -3.68 1.09 -8.41
C ASN A 284 -5.04 1.61 -7.94
N ASN A 285 -5.50 1.22 -6.75
CA ASN A 285 -6.75 1.73 -6.17
C ASN A 285 -6.68 3.22 -5.82
N ALA A 286 -5.48 3.79 -5.65
CA ALA A 286 -5.28 5.22 -5.42
C ALA A 286 -5.28 6.04 -6.72
N LEU A 287 -5.26 5.41 -7.90
CA LEU A 287 -5.29 6.08 -9.22
C LEU A 287 -6.71 6.39 -9.71
N ILE A 288 -7.63 6.65 -8.78
CA ILE A 288 -8.99 7.10 -9.11
C ILE A 288 -8.91 8.57 -9.51
N PRO A 289 -9.44 8.96 -10.68
CA PRO A 289 -9.45 10.35 -11.11
C PRO A 289 -10.27 11.21 -10.15
N ASP A 290 -9.71 12.35 -9.77
CA ASP A 290 -10.40 13.37 -8.99
C ASP A 290 -11.42 14.08 -9.89
N PRO A 291 -12.75 14.02 -9.60
CA PRO A 291 -13.77 14.60 -10.46
C PRO A 291 -13.65 16.12 -10.61
N ASP A 292 -13.02 16.79 -9.64
CA ASP A 292 -12.83 18.24 -9.63
C ASP A 292 -11.55 18.66 -10.39
N LYS A 293 -10.74 17.68 -10.82
CA LYS A 293 -9.50 17.91 -11.59
C LYS A 293 -9.67 17.41 -13.02
N GLU A 294 -9.71 18.34 -13.97
CA GLU A 294 -9.67 17.98 -15.39
C GLU A 294 -8.28 17.46 -15.78
N ASP A 295 -8.20 16.17 -16.14
CA ASP A 295 -7.03 15.58 -16.77
C ASP A 295 -7.16 15.64 -18.29
N ILE A 296 -6.43 16.59 -18.90
CA ILE A 296 -6.44 16.82 -20.35
C ILE A 296 -5.84 15.67 -21.17
N LEU A 297 -5.18 14.70 -20.54
CA LEU A 297 -4.58 13.54 -21.20
C LEU A 297 -5.46 12.29 -21.08
N ALA A 298 -6.33 12.23 -20.08
CA ALA A 298 -7.21 11.10 -19.86
C ALA A 298 -8.29 11.01 -20.96
N SER A 299 -8.74 9.79 -21.23
CA SER A 299 -9.80 9.50 -22.21
C SER A 299 -10.74 8.45 -21.64
N LYS A 300 -11.96 8.35 -22.18
CA LYS A 300 -12.91 7.32 -21.74
C LYS A 300 -12.80 6.09 -22.66
N PRO A 301 -13.04 4.88 -22.15
CA PRO A 301 -13.10 3.66 -22.96
C PRO A 301 -13.89 3.78 -24.26
N PHE A 302 -15.04 4.47 -24.20
CA PHE A 302 -15.93 4.66 -25.35
C PHE A 302 -15.34 5.54 -26.46
N ASP A 303 -14.29 6.30 -26.18
CA ASP A 303 -13.60 7.13 -27.17
C ASP A 303 -12.68 6.30 -28.07
N TRP A 304 -12.23 5.12 -27.63
CA TRP A 304 -11.18 4.36 -28.32
C TRP A 304 -11.66 3.65 -29.59
N PRO A 305 -12.79 2.91 -29.62
CA PRO A 305 -13.22 2.16 -30.80
C PRO A 305 -13.48 3.04 -32.04
N PHE A 306 -13.79 4.31 -31.81
CA PHE A 306 -14.11 5.29 -32.86
C PHE A 306 -13.09 6.42 -32.97
N LEU A 307 -12.02 6.39 -32.16
CA LEU A 307 -10.94 7.38 -32.16
C LEU A 307 -11.45 8.82 -31.97
N HIS A 308 -12.38 9.05 -31.04
CA HIS A 308 -12.90 10.40 -30.76
C HIS A 308 -11.82 11.33 -30.20
N LEU A 309 -10.88 10.77 -29.44
CA LEU A 309 -9.76 11.47 -28.83
C LEU A 309 -8.47 10.69 -29.09
N GLY A 310 -7.38 11.40 -29.38
CA GLY A 310 -6.02 10.86 -29.35
C GLY A 310 -5.19 11.48 -28.22
N LEU A 311 -3.97 10.98 -28.03
CA LEU A 311 -3.10 11.36 -26.92
C LEU A 311 -1.87 12.16 -27.40
N ARG A 312 -1.59 13.30 -26.75
CA ARG A 312 -0.34 14.04 -26.97
C ARG A 312 0.78 13.41 -26.16
N MET A 313 1.87 13.00 -26.82
CA MET A 313 2.96 12.26 -26.15
C MET A 313 4.15 13.14 -25.75
N CYS A 314 4.18 14.41 -26.18
CA CYS A 314 5.29 15.32 -25.92
C CYS A 314 4.81 16.78 -25.81
N GLY A 315 5.74 17.68 -25.48
CA GLY A 315 5.51 19.13 -25.53
C GLY A 315 5.26 19.60 -26.97
N TRP A 316 4.35 20.57 -27.14
CA TRP A 316 3.94 21.10 -28.44
C TRP A 316 4.39 22.55 -28.62
N GLY A 317 5.69 22.80 -28.45
CA GLY A 317 6.31 24.08 -28.82
C GLY A 317 6.55 24.21 -30.32
N ASP A 318 6.74 25.43 -30.81
CA ASP A 318 6.91 25.70 -32.25
C ASP A 318 8.18 25.06 -32.84
N ASN A 319 9.22 24.94 -32.04
CA ASN A 319 10.51 24.36 -32.44
C ASN A 319 10.65 22.86 -32.10
N GLN A 320 9.58 22.18 -31.70
CA GLN A 320 9.62 20.77 -31.30
C GLN A 320 8.81 19.89 -32.27
N ILE A 321 9.33 18.70 -32.56
CA ILE A 321 8.59 17.68 -33.31
C ILE A 321 7.45 17.17 -32.42
N LYS A 322 6.22 17.25 -32.95
CA LYS A 322 5.00 16.93 -32.21
C LYS A 322 4.58 15.49 -32.47
N TYR A 323 4.58 14.67 -31.43
CA TYR A 323 4.09 13.29 -31.47
C TYR A 323 2.64 13.22 -30.97
N TYR A 324 1.78 12.62 -31.79
CA TYR A 324 0.36 12.40 -31.48
C TYR A 324 0.01 10.93 -31.70
N LEU A 325 -0.50 10.30 -30.65
CA LEU A 325 -0.98 8.93 -30.70
C LEU A 325 -2.44 8.95 -31.18
N LEU A 326 -2.65 8.47 -32.40
CA LEU A 326 -3.97 8.23 -32.97
C LEU A 326 -3.87 6.98 -33.86
N GLY A 327 -4.75 6.01 -33.64
CA GLY A 327 -4.85 4.84 -34.49
C GLY A 327 -5.19 5.21 -35.95
N THR A 328 -4.88 4.33 -36.90
CA THR A 328 -5.32 4.52 -38.29
C THR A 328 -6.83 4.36 -38.37
N PRO A 329 -7.62 5.38 -38.76
CA PRO A 329 -9.09 5.33 -38.68
C PRO A 329 -9.70 4.19 -39.49
N VAL A 330 -9.16 3.90 -40.67
CA VAL A 330 -9.64 2.80 -41.53
C VAL A 330 -9.53 1.46 -40.82
N ILE A 331 -8.44 1.22 -40.08
CA ILE A 331 -8.19 -0.04 -39.38
C ILE A 331 -9.03 -0.11 -38.10
N ALA A 332 -9.06 0.97 -37.31
CA ALA A 332 -9.78 1.00 -36.04
C ALA A 332 -11.29 0.88 -36.27
N TRP A 333 -11.86 1.68 -37.17
CA TRP A 333 -13.28 1.62 -37.51
C TRP A 333 -13.63 0.31 -38.21
N GLY A 334 -12.78 -0.16 -39.13
CA GLY A 334 -12.95 -1.46 -39.77
C GLY A 334 -12.98 -2.61 -38.76
N GLY A 335 -12.08 -2.59 -37.78
CA GLY A 335 -12.03 -3.53 -36.66
C GLY A 335 -13.31 -3.48 -35.81
N SER A 336 -13.70 -2.29 -35.35
CA SER A 336 -14.92 -2.08 -34.54
C SER A 336 -16.19 -2.53 -35.28
N VAL A 337 -16.33 -2.18 -36.56
CA VAL A 337 -17.45 -2.62 -37.40
C VAL A 337 -17.41 -4.13 -37.64
N SER A 338 -16.22 -4.72 -37.85
CA SER A 338 -16.08 -6.16 -38.07
C SER A 338 -16.57 -6.99 -36.88
N LEU A 339 -16.42 -6.49 -35.64
CA LEU A 339 -16.93 -7.15 -34.44
C LEU A 339 -18.47 -7.17 -34.43
N ILE A 340 -19.10 -6.04 -34.77
CA ILE A 340 -20.56 -5.93 -34.87
C ILE A 340 -21.09 -6.86 -35.96
N VAL A 341 -20.50 -6.82 -37.15
CA VAL A 341 -20.86 -7.70 -38.28
C VAL A 341 -20.61 -9.17 -37.92
N GLY A 342 -19.53 -9.48 -37.21
CA GLY A 342 -19.20 -10.81 -36.71
C GLY A 342 -20.28 -11.36 -35.79
N LEU A 343 -20.75 -10.58 -34.82
CA LEU A 343 -21.84 -10.97 -33.92
C LEU A 343 -23.17 -11.15 -34.66
N LEU A 344 -23.50 -10.25 -35.57
CA LEU A 344 -24.73 -10.35 -36.37
C LEU A 344 -24.71 -11.59 -37.28
N SER A 345 -23.59 -11.84 -37.96
CA SER A 345 -23.43 -13.02 -38.80
C SER A 345 -23.52 -14.32 -37.99
N LEU A 346 -22.87 -14.39 -36.83
CA LEU A 346 -22.99 -15.52 -35.90
C LEU A 346 -24.45 -15.74 -35.48
N GLY A 347 -25.17 -14.68 -35.12
CA GLY A 347 -26.59 -14.75 -34.77
C GLY A 347 -27.45 -15.30 -35.93
N VAL A 348 -27.23 -14.81 -37.14
CA VAL A 348 -27.93 -15.30 -38.35
C VAL A 348 -27.64 -16.78 -38.60
N TYR A 349 -26.38 -17.21 -38.54
CA TYR A 349 -26.02 -18.62 -38.76
C TYR A 349 -26.59 -19.54 -37.67
N ILE A 350 -26.62 -19.10 -36.40
CA ILE A 350 -27.25 -19.86 -35.32
C ILE A 350 -28.75 -20.02 -35.59
N LEU A 351 -29.46 -18.95 -35.98
CA LEU A 351 -30.89 -19.00 -36.30
C LEU A 351 -31.19 -19.90 -37.51
N ARG A 352 -30.38 -19.83 -38.56
CA ARG A 352 -30.50 -20.69 -39.75
C ARG A 352 -30.26 -22.16 -39.41
N ARG A 353 -29.27 -22.44 -38.55
CA ARG A 353 -29.00 -23.78 -38.05
C ARG A 353 -30.13 -24.33 -37.20
N GLN A 354 -30.75 -23.50 -36.35
CA GLN A 354 -31.95 -23.89 -35.58
C GLN A 354 -33.13 -24.23 -36.51
N ARG A 355 -33.21 -23.57 -37.67
CA ARG A 355 -34.16 -23.88 -38.75
C ARG A 355 -33.72 -25.02 -39.68
N LYS A 356 -32.64 -25.75 -39.33
CA LYS A 356 -32.10 -26.91 -40.06
C LYS A 356 -31.51 -26.61 -41.45
N TYR A 357 -31.14 -25.35 -41.73
CA TYR A 357 -30.30 -25.05 -42.88
C TYR A 357 -28.85 -25.46 -42.60
N ILE A 358 -28.19 -26.07 -43.58
CA ILE A 358 -26.78 -26.45 -43.53
C ILE A 358 -26.02 -25.50 -44.45
N ASP A 359 -25.45 -24.45 -43.85
CA ASP A 359 -24.80 -23.37 -44.61
C ASP A 359 -23.30 -23.59 -44.79
N MET A 360 -22.67 -24.42 -43.95
CA MET A 360 -21.22 -24.65 -43.93
C MET A 360 -20.91 -26.12 -43.62
N GLU A 361 -19.76 -26.61 -44.10
CA GLU A 361 -19.23 -27.92 -43.70
C GLU A 361 -18.82 -27.90 -42.21
N PRO A 362 -18.88 -29.03 -41.46
CA PRO A 362 -18.50 -29.05 -40.04
C PRO A 362 -17.13 -28.44 -39.73
N ARG A 363 -16.15 -28.64 -40.62
CA ARG A 363 -14.80 -28.09 -40.44
C ARG A 363 -14.77 -26.56 -40.59
N GLU A 364 -15.51 -26.02 -41.54
CA GLU A 364 -15.62 -24.57 -41.75
C GLU A 364 -16.34 -23.91 -40.59
N TRP A 365 -17.38 -24.57 -40.07
CA TRP A 365 -18.10 -24.13 -38.88
C TRP A 365 -17.20 -24.09 -37.63
N ASP A 366 -16.40 -25.14 -37.40
CA ASP A 366 -15.47 -25.18 -36.28
C ASP A 366 -14.40 -24.09 -36.40
N HIS A 367 -13.91 -23.83 -37.62
CA HIS A 367 -12.98 -22.74 -37.88
C HIS A 367 -13.63 -21.36 -37.62
N PHE A 368 -14.85 -21.13 -38.12
CA PHE A 368 -15.61 -19.90 -37.90
C PHE A 368 -15.82 -19.64 -36.41
N LEU A 369 -16.23 -20.67 -35.66
CA LEU A 369 -16.39 -20.56 -34.21
C LEU A 369 -15.07 -20.31 -33.48
N TYR A 370 -13.97 -20.95 -33.90
CA TYR A 370 -12.66 -20.76 -33.27
C TYR A 370 -12.18 -19.31 -33.43
N VAL A 371 -12.18 -18.79 -34.66
CA VAL A 371 -11.76 -17.41 -34.96
C VAL A 371 -12.69 -16.42 -34.29
N GLY A 372 -14.01 -16.62 -34.38
CA GLY A 372 -14.99 -15.76 -33.73
C GLY A 372 -14.83 -15.71 -32.21
N LYS A 373 -14.57 -16.87 -31.56
CA LYS A 373 -14.30 -16.93 -30.12
C LYS A 373 -13.03 -16.16 -29.75
N ILE A 374 -11.92 -16.37 -30.46
CA ILE A 374 -10.66 -15.67 -30.14
C ILE A 374 -10.81 -14.16 -30.36
N ALA A 375 -11.36 -13.74 -31.49
CA ALA A 375 -11.52 -12.33 -31.81
C ALA A 375 -12.47 -11.63 -30.83
N PHE A 376 -13.64 -12.21 -30.58
CA PHE A 376 -14.64 -11.59 -29.72
C PHE A 376 -14.32 -11.70 -28.23
N LEU A 377 -13.98 -12.90 -27.72
CA LEU A 377 -13.63 -13.07 -26.30
C LEU A 377 -12.32 -12.36 -25.99
N GLY A 378 -11.34 -12.41 -26.91
CA GLY A 378 -10.10 -11.66 -26.76
C GLY A 378 -10.38 -10.16 -26.65
N TRP A 379 -11.15 -9.59 -27.58
CA TRP A 379 -11.53 -8.18 -27.51
C TRP A 379 -12.32 -7.85 -26.24
N ALA A 380 -13.34 -8.65 -25.91
CA ALA A 380 -14.19 -8.40 -24.75
C ALA A 380 -13.41 -8.47 -23.43
N LEU A 381 -12.54 -9.47 -23.23
CA LEU A 381 -11.73 -9.58 -22.01
C LEU A 381 -10.76 -8.40 -21.86
N HIS A 382 -10.23 -7.84 -22.95
CA HIS A 382 -9.28 -6.72 -22.86
C HIS A 382 -9.95 -5.34 -22.84
N TYR A 383 -11.16 -5.20 -23.41
CA TYR A 383 -11.86 -3.92 -23.51
C TYR A 383 -12.90 -3.73 -22.39
N CYS A 384 -13.70 -4.76 -22.08
CA CYS A 384 -14.77 -4.63 -21.08
C CYS A 384 -14.23 -4.38 -19.67
N GLU A 385 -13.05 -4.90 -19.34
CA GLU A 385 -12.39 -4.59 -18.06
C GLU A 385 -12.16 -3.08 -17.89
N CYS A 386 -11.67 -2.40 -18.93
CA CYS A 386 -11.47 -0.95 -18.91
C CYS A 386 -12.79 -0.16 -18.75
N VAL A 387 -13.88 -0.63 -19.36
CA VAL A 387 -15.21 0.02 -19.21
C VAL A 387 -15.74 -0.06 -17.78
N VAL A 388 -15.39 -1.11 -17.04
CA VAL A 388 -15.88 -1.36 -15.67
C VAL A 388 -14.97 -0.72 -14.62
N LEU A 389 -13.66 -0.64 -14.89
CA LEU A 389 -12.68 -0.08 -13.95
C LEU A 389 -12.80 1.45 -13.87
N GLN A 390 -12.83 1.97 -12.64
CA GLN A 390 -12.84 3.41 -12.35
C GLN A 390 -11.42 3.92 -12.06
N VAL A 391 -10.49 3.66 -12.98
CA VAL A 391 -9.09 4.10 -12.88
C VAL A 391 -8.80 5.09 -14.01
N LEU A 392 -7.76 5.92 -13.87
CA LEU A 392 -7.27 6.76 -14.96
C LEU A 392 -6.86 5.91 -16.17
N GLU A 393 -7.42 6.25 -17.34
CA GLU A 393 -7.14 5.55 -18.60
C GLU A 393 -6.85 6.53 -19.73
N PHE A 394 -6.05 6.06 -20.68
CA PHE A 394 -5.51 6.86 -21.78
C PHE A 394 -5.90 6.24 -23.13
N ALA A 395 -5.91 7.07 -24.17
CA ALA A 395 -6.26 6.62 -25.52
C ALA A 395 -5.30 5.51 -25.95
N ARG A 396 -5.86 4.41 -26.46
CA ARG A 396 -5.13 3.22 -26.90
C ARG A 396 -5.14 3.06 -28.41
#